data_AF-A0A962IJL3-F1
#
_entry.id   AF-A0A962IJL3-F1
#
_cell.length_a   1.000
_cell.length_b   1.000
_cell.length_c   1.000
_cell.angle_alpha   90.00
_cell.angle_beta   90.00
_cell.angle_gamma   90.00
#
_symmetry.space_group_name_H-M   'P 1'
#
loop_
_entity.id
_entity.type
_entity.pdbx_description
1 polymer ?
#
loop_
_entity_poly.entity_id
_entity_poly.type
_entity_poly.pdbx_seq_one_letter_code
_entity_poly.pdbx_strand_id
1 'polypeptide(L)' 'MQRIARRRYTDDFKSQAVALAESVGPAEASRQLDMSVKTLANWLTAARAGQPLSSPGRKPVSDMEAELARLRA' A
#
# COMPACT_ATOMS: atom_id res chain seq x y z
N MET A 1 24.64 4.53 13.28
CA MET A 1 23.74 3.45 12.82
C MET A 1 22.79 4.02 11.78
N GLN A 2 23.00 3.75 10.49
CA GLN A 2 22.09 4.18 9.42
C GLN A 2 20.76 3.43 9.58
N ARG A 3 19.71 4.13 9.97
CA ARG A 3 18.36 3.57 10.15
C ARG A 3 17.77 3.36 8.77
N ILE A 4 17.91 2.16 8.23
CA ILE A 4 17.33 1.75 6.94
C ILE A 4 15.84 2.12 6.95
N ALA A 5 15.46 3.08 6.11
CA ALA A 5 14.10 3.55 6.00
C ALA A 5 13.24 2.38 5.49
N ARG A 6 12.30 1.91 6.33
CA ARG A 6 11.38 0.85 5.93
C ARG A 6 10.50 1.39 4.81
N ARG A 7 10.59 0.76 3.63
CA ARG A 7 9.73 1.01 2.46
C ARG A 7 8.27 1.05 2.94
N ARG A 8 7.66 2.23 2.89
CA ARG A 8 6.31 2.48 3.38
C ARG A 8 5.37 2.63 2.19
N TYR A 9 4.32 1.83 2.18
CA TYR A 9 3.27 1.90 1.17
C TYR A 9 2.28 3.01 1.53
N THR A 10 2.06 3.94 0.61
CA THR A 10 1.02 4.99 0.71
C THR A 10 -0.37 4.36 0.59
N ASP A 11 -1.40 5.03 1.11
CA ASP A 11 -2.77 4.50 1.05
C ASP A 11 -3.30 4.46 -0.40
N ASP A 12 -2.85 5.40 -1.24
CA ASP A 12 -3.11 5.37 -2.68
C ASP A 12 -2.46 4.15 -3.35
N PHE A 13 -1.19 3.85 -3.04
CA PHE A 13 -0.53 2.65 -3.54
C PHE A 13 -1.26 1.37 -3.11
N LYS A 14 -1.72 1.29 -1.86
CA LYS A 14 -2.49 0.13 -1.37
C LYS A 14 -3.80 -0.02 -2.13
N SER A 15 -4.50 1.07 -2.39
CA SER A 15 -5.77 1.07 -3.13
C SER A 15 -5.56 0.61 -4.58
N GLN A 16 -4.55 1.15 -5.26
CA GLN A 16 -4.15 0.71 -6.60
C GLN A 16 -3.72 -0.75 -6.62
N ALA A 17 -2.96 -1.20 -5.63
CA ALA A 17 -2.52 -2.59 -5.51
C ALA A 17 -3.70 -3.54 -5.34
N VAL A 18 -4.67 -3.19 -4.50
CA VAL A 18 -5.90 -3.99 -4.31
C VAL A 18 -6.71 -4.05 -5.60
N ALA A 19 -6.92 -2.92 -6.29
CA ALA A 19 -7.64 -2.90 -7.57
C ALA A 19 -6.93 -3.76 -8.65
N LEU A 20 -5.60 -3.71 -8.72
CA LEU A 20 -4.82 -4.57 -9.60
C LEU A 20 -4.99 -6.05 -9.23
N ALA A 21 -4.91 -6.39 -7.94
CA ALA A 21 -5.08 -7.75 -7.46
C ALA A 21 -6.48 -8.32 -7.73
N GLU A 22 -7.52 -7.47 -7.78
CA GLU A 22 -8.88 -7.88 -8.16
C GLU A 22 -9.00 -8.17 -9.66
N SER A 23 -8.21 -7.48 -10.50
CA SER A 23 -8.24 -7.66 -11.95
C SER A 23 -7.40 -8.85 -12.43
N VAL A 24 -6.14 -8.97 -11.98
CA VAL A 24 -5.19 -9.98 -12.47
C VAL A 24 -4.90 -11.10 -11.47
N GLY A 25 -5.43 -11.00 -10.25
CA GLY A 25 -5.17 -11.92 -9.15
C GLY A 25 -3.96 -11.50 -8.28
N PRO A 26 -3.94 -11.90 -7.00
CA PRO A 26 -2.94 -11.45 -6.03
C PRO A 26 -1.52 -11.96 -6.33
N ALA A 27 -1.36 -13.12 -6.98
CA ALA A 27 -0.06 -13.65 -7.32
C ALA A 27 0.62 -12.84 -8.44
N GLU A 28 -0.12 -12.52 -9.49
CA GLU A 28 0.38 -11.75 -10.63
C GLU A 28 0.60 -10.28 -10.25
N ALA A 29 -0.35 -9.66 -9.56
CA ALA A 29 -0.22 -8.29 -9.07
C ALA A 29 0.99 -8.12 -8.13
N SER A 30 1.28 -9.12 -7.29
CA SER A 30 2.45 -9.06 -6.40
C SER A 30 3.79 -9.08 -7.16
N ARG A 31 3.86 -9.79 -8.29
CA ARG A 31 5.04 -9.82 -9.17
C ARG A 31 5.25 -8.47 -9.84
N GLN A 32 4.16 -7.88 -10.34
CA GLN A 32 4.21 -6.55 -11.00
C GLN A 32 4.61 -5.43 -10.04
N LEU A 33 4.18 -5.52 -8.78
CA LEU A 33 4.46 -4.52 -7.74
C LEU A 33 5.74 -4.79 -6.94
N ASP A 34 6.47 -5.87 -7.27
CA ASP A 34 7.66 -6.33 -6.54
C ASP A 34 7.43 -6.37 -5.02
N MET A 35 6.33 -7.02 -4.61
CA MET A 35 5.92 -7.12 -3.21
C MET A 35 5.48 -8.55 -2.84
N SER A 36 5.34 -8.80 -1.54
CA SER A 36 4.88 -10.11 -1.08
C SER A 36 3.40 -10.32 -1.38
N VAL A 37 3.08 -11.46 -2.03
CA VAL A 37 1.70 -11.96 -2.22
C VAL A 37 0.89 -11.90 -0.92
N LYS A 38 1.51 -12.26 0.22
CA LYS A 38 0.85 -12.26 1.53
C LYS A 38 0.44 -10.86 1.97
N THR A 39 1.25 -9.84 1.68
CA THR A 39 0.91 -8.46 2.04
C THR A 39 -0.28 -7.98 1.20
N LEU A 40 -0.28 -8.30 -0.09
CA LEU A 40 -1.35 -7.95 -1.00
C LEU A 40 -2.67 -8.68 -0.66
N ALA A 41 -2.59 -9.97 -0.32
CA ALA A 41 -3.74 -10.76 0.12
C ALA A 41 -4.35 -10.18 1.41
N ASN A 42 -3.53 -9.77 2.38
CA ASN A 42 -4.03 -9.13 3.60
C ASN A 42 -4.78 -7.83 3.32
N TRP A 43 -4.30 -7.01 2.37
CA TRP A 43 -5.01 -5.80 1.95
C TRP A 43 -6.30 -6.12 1.23
N LEU A 44 -6.32 -7.15 0.38
CA LEU A 44 -7.54 -7.59 -0.31
C LEU A 44 -8.60 -8.08 0.69
N THR A 45 -8.21 -8.86 1.70
CA THR A 45 -9.11 -9.28 2.78
C THR A 45 -9.63 -8.09 3.58
N ALA A 46 -8.75 -7.14 3.94
CA ALA A 46 -9.15 -5.93 4.65
C ALA A 46 -10.13 -5.07 3.82
N ALA A 47 -9.84 -4.85 2.53
CA ALA A 47 -10.70 -4.12 1.60
C ALA A 47 -12.10 -4.73 1.53
N ARG A 48 -12.18 -6.06 1.37
CA ARG A 48 -13.45 -6.81 1.32
C ARG A 48 -14.22 -6.78 2.64
N ALA A 49 -13.52 -6.70 3.76
CA ALA A 49 -14.11 -6.55 5.09
C ALA A 49 -14.51 -5.10 5.42
N GLY A 50 -14.29 -4.14 4.51
CA GLY A 50 -14.49 -2.71 4.78
C GLY A 50 -13.52 -2.15 5.84
N GLN A 51 -12.41 -2.85 6.08
CA GLN A 51 -11.40 -2.47 7.06
C GLN A 51 -10.30 -1.62 6.41
N PRO A 52 -9.69 -0.70 7.19
CA PRO A 52 -8.58 0.10 6.69
C PRO A 52 -7.39 -0.79 6.27
N LEU A 53 -6.81 -0.49 5.10
CA LEU A 53 -5.64 -1.19 4.55
C LEU A 53 -4.35 -0.95 5.37
N SER A 54 -4.42 0.00 6.31
CA SER A 54 -3.39 0.28 7.30
C SER A 54 -3.66 -0.50 8.59
N SER A 55 -2.72 -1.35 8.98
CA SER A 55 -2.79 -2.03 10.28
C SER A 55 -2.67 -1.00 11.42
N PRO A 56 -3.55 -1.02 12.45
CA PRO A 56 -3.56 -0.03 13.53
C PRO A 56 -2.26 0.01 14.37
N GLY A 57 -1.37 -0.99 14.25
CA GLY A 57 -0.06 -1.01 14.91
C GLY A 57 1.12 -0.41 14.12
N ARG A 58 0.94 0.02 12.86
CA ARG A 58 2.01 0.65 12.07
C ARG A 58 1.76 2.14 11.91
N LYS A 59 2.30 2.94 12.86
CA LYS A 59 2.35 4.43 12.83
C LYS A 59 2.41 4.95 11.39
N PRO A 60 1.43 5.68 10.83
CA PRO A 60 1.52 6.34 9.53
C PRO A 60 2.62 7.43 9.58
N VAL A 61 3.43 7.56 8.53
CA VAL A 61 4.29 8.74 8.26
C VAL A 61 3.59 9.32 7.04
N SER A 62 2.70 10.30 7.15
CA SER A 62 2.80 11.65 7.76
C SER A 62 3.72 12.63 7.04
N ASP A 63 4.40 12.25 5.95
CA ASP A 63 5.26 13.22 5.24
C ASP A 63 5.13 13.22 3.71
N MET A 64 4.32 12.35 3.10
CA MET A 64 4.14 12.35 1.63
C MET A 64 2.92 13.14 1.15
N GLU A 65 2.04 13.59 2.06
CA GLU A 65 0.93 14.49 1.72
C GLU A 65 1.40 15.95 1.49
N ALA A 66 2.66 16.28 1.79
CA ALA A 66 3.22 17.60 1.53
C ALA A 66 3.62 17.82 0.05
N GLU A 67 3.89 16.75 -0.72
CA GLU A 67 4.45 16.91 -2.07
C GLU A 67 3.39 16.91 -3.19
N LEU A 68 2.15 16.48 -2.91
CA LEU A 68 1.02 16.62 -3.85
C LEU A 68 0.44 18.04 -3.89
N ALA A 69 0.80 18.90 -2.94
CA ALA A 69 0.45 20.33 -2.98
C ALA A 69 1.36 21.14 -3.91
N ARG A 70 2.55 20.63 -4.25
CA ARG A 70 3.49 21.31 -5.16
C ARG A 70 3.18 21.12 -6.64
N LEU A 71 2.54 20.03 -7.04
CA LEU A 71 2.24 19.73 -8.44
C LEU A 71 0.88 20.29 -8.90
N ARG A 72 0.19 21.06 -8.05
CA ARG A 72 -1.04 21.79 -8.41
C ARG A 72 -0.88 23.31 -8.36
N ALA A 73 0.35 23.82 -8.20
CA ALA A 73 0.66 25.24 -8.28
C ALA A 73 1.16 25.61 -9.69
#